data_AF-A0A182WX75-F1
#
_entry.id   AF-A0A182WX75-F1
#
_cell.length_a   1.000
_cell.length_b   1.000
_cell.length_c   1.000
_cell.angle_alpha   90.00
_cell.angle_beta   90.00
_cell.angle_gamma   90.00
#
_symmetry.space_group_name_H-M   'P 1'
#
loop_
_entity.id
_entity.type
_entity.pdbx_description
1 polymer ?
#
loop_
_entity_poly.entity_id
_entity_poly.type
_entity_poly.pdbx_seq_one_letter_code
_entity_poly.pdbx_strand_id
1 'polypeptide(L)'
;MIRNIASLAVRQMVQTRTLASRMQPVGSSLALNTSRTFSTFLRSTQASSLRSTIAGTPSSPAGLIKPVAAVRLLDAVSFSPLLQTQPSRTVIKFSLRKGKRKTVKAVIKRFKRLDWGGWIRTLSGRHKKMWRKKANRKRRLRQHVLVNATQSTLLDKMVTKYWKRPRYYIDDPYTPYHTREEFVYTRRKPLK
;
A
#
# COMPACT_ATOMS: atom_id res chain seq x y z
N MET A 1 -51.12 39.72 -25.17
CA MET A 1 -50.17 40.83 -25.38
C MET A 1 -48.98 40.28 -26.16
N ILE A 2 -48.97 40.53 -27.46
CA ILE A 2 -47.94 40.17 -28.43
C ILE A 2 -47.06 41.41 -28.64
N ARG A 3 -45.73 41.23 -28.78
CA ARG A 3 -44.68 42.10 -29.40
C ARG A 3 -43.32 41.63 -28.83
N ASN A 4 -42.18 41.55 -29.50
CA ASN A 4 -41.66 41.76 -30.86
C ASN A 4 -40.26 41.10 -30.84
N ILE A 5 -39.86 40.26 -31.79
CA ILE A 5 -39.13 40.59 -33.04
C ILE A 5 -37.95 41.56 -32.82
N ALA A 6 -36.72 41.06 -32.95
CA ALA A 6 -35.66 41.67 -33.77
C ALA A 6 -34.45 40.73 -33.93
N SER A 7 -34.07 40.55 -35.19
CA SER A 7 -32.97 39.79 -35.79
C SER A 7 -31.66 40.61 -35.90
N LEU A 8 -30.60 39.95 -36.41
CA LEU A 8 -29.29 40.45 -36.91
C LEU A 8 -28.11 40.12 -35.96
N ALA A 9 -26.94 39.63 -36.38
CA ALA A 9 -26.33 39.57 -37.70
C ALA A 9 -25.34 38.38 -37.81
N VAL A 10 -25.24 37.86 -39.03
CA VAL A 10 -24.16 37.00 -39.53
C VAL A 10 -22.91 37.84 -39.76
N ARG A 11 -21.73 37.36 -39.32
CA ARG A 11 -20.45 37.62 -39.99
C ARG A 11 -19.46 36.50 -39.67
N GLN A 12 -19.02 35.84 -40.74
CA GLN A 12 -17.96 34.84 -40.78
C GLN A 12 -16.61 35.47 -40.40
N MET A 13 -15.69 34.68 -39.84
CA MET A 13 -14.32 34.65 -40.37
C MET A 13 -13.52 33.45 -39.84
N VAL A 14 -13.06 32.66 -40.80
CA VAL A 14 -12.01 31.64 -40.69
C VAL A 14 -10.70 32.31 -40.34
N GLN A 15 -10.02 31.87 -39.27
CA GLN A 15 -8.58 32.07 -39.13
C GLN A 15 -7.93 30.82 -38.53
N THR A 16 -7.31 30.03 -39.40
CA THR A 16 -6.26 29.07 -39.06
C THR A 16 -5.00 29.84 -38.64
N ARG A 17 -4.49 29.58 -37.44
CA ARG A 17 -3.12 29.97 -37.06
C ARG A 17 -2.37 28.78 -36.49
N THR A 18 -1.60 28.16 -37.37
CA THR A 18 -0.45 27.32 -37.03
C THR A 18 0.70 28.22 -36.56
N LEU A 19 1.20 28.00 -35.34
CA LEU A 19 2.53 28.43 -34.95
C LEU A 19 3.27 27.21 -34.41
N ALA A 20 4.18 26.70 -35.24
CA ALA A 20 5.27 25.87 -34.82
C ALA A 20 6.25 26.72 -34.00
N SER A 21 6.63 26.25 -32.82
CA SER A 21 7.88 26.66 -32.18
C SER A 21 8.62 25.43 -31.65
N ARG A 22 9.94 25.52 -31.81
CA ARG A 22 10.91 24.44 -31.88
C ARG A 22 11.84 24.53 -30.67
N MET A 23 11.91 23.43 -29.89
CA MET A 23 13.01 23.00 -28.98
C MET A 23 13.28 23.86 -27.71
N GLN A 24 13.83 23.39 -26.58
CA GLN A 24 14.76 22.29 -26.21
C GLN A 24 14.46 21.80 -24.75
N PRO A 25 15.06 20.68 -24.26
CA PRO A 25 14.67 20.00 -23.03
C PRO A 25 15.34 20.60 -21.79
N VAL A 26 14.57 20.74 -20.71
CA VAL A 26 15.07 21.21 -19.42
C VAL A 26 15.29 20.01 -18.48
N GLY A 27 16.56 19.73 -18.22
CA GLY A 27 17.12 19.35 -16.92
C GLY A 27 16.55 18.12 -16.20
N SER A 28 17.32 17.03 -16.25
CA SER A 28 17.24 15.92 -15.28
C SER A 28 17.55 16.44 -13.87
N SER A 29 16.53 16.76 -13.08
CA SER A 29 16.71 16.98 -11.64
C SER A 29 16.84 15.62 -10.94
N LEU A 30 18.03 15.38 -10.38
CA LEU A 30 18.30 14.31 -9.43
C LEU A 30 17.45 14.53 -8.18
N ALA A 31 16.25 13.98 -8.16
CA ALA A 31 15.42 13.96 -6.97
C ALA A 31 16.08 13.07 -5.91
N LEU A 32 16.75 13.72 -4.96
CA LEU A 32 17.21 13.09 -3.72
C LEU A 32 16.04 12.37 -3.06
N ASN A 33 16.24 11.07 -2.87
CA ASN A 33 15.34 10.16 -2.23
C ASN A 33 15.05 10.67 -0.81
N THR A 34 13.89 11.28 -0.58
CA THR A 34 13.43 11.63 0.76
C THR A 34 13.11 10.34 1.50
N SER A 35 14.12 9.77 2.14
CA SER A 35 13.98 8.70 3.13
C SER A 35 13.01 9.19 4.20
N ARG A 36 11.78 8.67 4.16
CA ARG A 36 10.78 8.85 5.22
C ARG A 36 11.27 8.10 6.45
N THR A 37 12.10 8.75 7.25
CA THR A 37 12.44 8.31 8.61
C THR A 37 11.19 8.45 9.47
N PHE A 38 10.60 7.31 9.83
CA PHE A 38 9.62 7.27 10.91
C PHE A 38 10.39 7.39 12.23
N SER A 39 10.35 8.57 12.86
CA SER A 39 10.81 8.73 14.22
C SER A 39 9.86 8.00 15.17
N THR A 40 10.29 6.87 15.70
CA THR A 40 9.66 6.28 16.88
C THR A 40 9.99 7.16 18.07
N PHE A 41 9.00 7.91 18.55
CA PHE A 41 9.05 8.53 19.87
C PHE A 41 9.16 7.42 20.92
N LEU A 42 10.38 7.11 21.35
CA LEU A 42 10.59 6.36 22.58
C LEU A 42 10.39 7.34 23.74
N ARG A 43 9.26 7.17 24.43
CA ARG A 43 8.98 7.83 25.70
C ARG A 43 10.04 7.37 26.70
N SER A 44 11.04 8.22 26.93
CA SER A 44 11.99 8.12 28.02
C SER A 44 11.22 8.13 29.35
N THR A 45 11.00 6.96 29.95
CA THR A 45 10.76 6.85 31.39
C THR A 45 12.10 6.63 32.05
N GLN A 46 12.83 7.73 32.27
CA GLN A 46 13.93 7.74 33.23
C GLN A 46 13.33 7.50 34.61
N ALA A 47 13.42 6.27 35.10
CA ALA A 47 13.32 5.99 36.53
C ALA A 47 14.75 5.88 37.05
N SER A 48 15.34 7.04 37.34
CA SER A 48 16.55 7.13 38.15
C SER A 48 16.17 6.86 39.61
N SER A 49 16.44 5.64 40.09
CA SER A 49 16.62 5.39 41.52
C SER A 49 18.08 5.02 41.75
N LEU A 50 18.94 6.04 41.72
CA LEU A 50 20.24 5.96 42.37
C LEU A 50 19.98 6.21 43.85
N ARG A 51 19.82 5.13 44.60
CA ARG A 51 19.81 5.15 46.06
C ARG A 51 21.21 5.53 46.51
N SER A 52 21.37 6.75 46.99
CA SER A 52 22.56 7.16 47.72
C SER A 52 22.60 6.38 49.03
N THR A 53 23.69 5.67 49.27
CA THR A 53 24.09 5.36 50.64
C THR A 53 25.59 5.62 50.72
N ILE A 54 25.87 6.58 51.59
CA ILE A 54 27.15 7.23 51.81
C ILE A 54 28.18 6.22 52.29
N ALA A 55 29.39 6.44 51.81
CA ALA A 55 30.61 5.70 52.07
C ALA A 55 30.95 5.59 53.56
N GLY A 56 31.41 4.39 53.95
CA GLY A 56 32.47 4.23 54.94
C GLY A 56 33.73 3.75 54.21
N THR A 57 34.83 4.46 54.40
CA THR A 57 36.20 4.08 53.99
C THR A 57 36.93 3.46 55.21
N PRO A 58 38.20 3.02 55.11
CA PRO A 58 38.81 2.09 54.16
C PRO A 58 39.66 1.02 54.89
N SER A 59 39.95 -0.13 54.25
CA SER A 59 41.18 -0.87 54.54
C SER A 59 41.66 -1.73 53.37
N SER A 60 42.80 -1.30 52.83
CA SER A 60 43.88 -2.07 52.21
C SER A 60 43.80 -2.58 50.75
N PRO A 61 44.97 -2.61 50.07
CA PRO A 61 45.08 -2.57 48.61
C PRO A 61 45.61 -3.89 48.03
N ALA A 62 45.05 -4.35 46.92
CA ALA A 62 45.74 -5.28 46.04
C ALA A 62 45.19 -5.13 44.62
N GLY A 63 46.09 -4.80 43.69
CA GLY A 63 45.77 -4.59 42.30
C GLY A 63 45.14 -5.83 41.68
N LEU A 64 43.99 -5.62 41.04
CA LEU A 64 43.43 -6.59 40.11
C LEU A 64 43.08 -5.84 38.84
N ILE A 65 44.00 -5.88 37.88
CA ILE A 65 43.75 -5.50 36.49
C ILE A 65 42.68 -6.46 36.00
N LYS A 66 41.42 -6.05 36.05
CA LYS A 66 40.32 -6.84 35.48
C LYS A 66 40.56 -6.90 33.98
N PRO A 67 40.60 -8.10 33.36
CA PRO A 67 40.67 -8.17 31.91
C PRO A 67 39.44 -7.45 31.36
N VAL A 68 39.66 -6.44 30.51
CA VAL A 68 38.62 -5.91 29.65
C VAL A 68 37.99 -7.12 28.98
N ALA A 69 36.75 -7.41 29.37
CA ALA A 69 36.00 -8.51 28.81
C ALA A 69 36.00 -8.27 27.31
N ALA A 70 36.69 -9.13 26.56
CA ALA A 70 36.66 -9.12 25.11
C ALA A 70 35.19 -9.24 24.75
N VAL A 71 34.60 -8.12 24.31
CA VAL A 71 33.22 -8.06 23.86
C VAL A 71 33.12 -9.14 22.78
N ARG A 72 32.49 -10.26 23.12
CA ARG A 72 32.32 -11.37 22.21
C ARG A 72 31.60 -10.79 21.01
N LEU A 73 32.14 -10.95 19.81
CA LEU A 73 31.52 -10.41 18.58
C LEU A 73 30.03 -10.79 18.49
N LEU A 74 29.66 -11.97 19.00
CA LEU A 74 28.27 -12.45 19.09
C LEU A 74 27.38 -11.61 20.04
N ASP A 75 27.92 -11.07 21.13
CA ASP A 75 27.20 -10.16 22.03
C ASP A 75 27.01 -8.78 21.36
N ALA A 76 28.00 -8.32 20.59
CA ALA A 76 27.88 -7.06 19.84
C ALA A 76 26.83 -7.12 18.71
N VAL A 77 26.61 -8.29 18.09
CA VAL A 77 25.52 -8.49 17.11
C VAL A 77 24.14 -8.42 17.78
N SER A 78 24.03 -8.87 19.03
CA SER A 78 22.77 -8.91 19.80
C SER A 78 22.25 -7.51 20.17
N PHE A 79 23.13 -6.50 20.23
CA PHE A 79 22.79 -5.10 20.54
C PHE A 79 22.62 -4.20 19.31
N SER A 80 22.72 -4.74 18.09
CA SER A 80 22.51 -3.95 16.88
C SER A 80 21.03 -3.91 16.47
N PRO A 81 20.30 -2.80 16.70
CA PRO A 81 18.89 -2.68 16.33
C PRO A 81 18.66 -2.81 14.81
N LEU A 82 19.71 -2.60 14.01
CA LEU A 82 19.67 -2.73 12.55
C LEU A 82 19.54 -4.18 12.09
N LEU A 83 20.14 -5.13 12.83
CA LEU A 83 20.10 -6.57 12.50
C LEU A 83 18.89 -7.29 13.10
N GLN A 84 18.28 -6.72 14.14
CA GLN A 84 17.11 -7.27 14.80
C GLN A 84 15.78 -6.88 14.12
N THR A 85 15.83 -5.92 13.20
CA THR A 85 14.66 -5.57 12.37
C THR A 85 14.47 -6.65 11.30
N GLN A 86 13.90 -7.78 11.71
CA GLN A 86 13.53 -8.85 10.79
C GLN A 86 12.60 -8.22 9.74
N PRO A 87 13.00 -8.18 8.45
CA PRO A 87 12.19 -7.54 7.45
C PRO A 87 10.89 -8.34 7.38
N SER A 88 9.77 -7.71 7.75
CA SER A 88 8.43 -8.31 7.68
C SER A 88 8.01 -8.43 6.21
N ARG A 89 8.72 -9.29 5.47
CA ARG A 89 8.46 -9.55 4.06
C ARG A 89 7.11 -10.25 3.97
N THR A 90 6.07 -9.47 3.70
CA THR A 90 4.71 -9.99 3.53
C THR A 90 4.60 -10.98 2.36
N VAL A 91 5.49 -10.91 1.38
CA VAL A 91 5.50 -11.76 0.18
C VAL A 91 6.75 -12.63 0.12
N ILE A 92 6.54 -13.94 0.01
CA ILE A 92 7.61 -14.93 -0.20
C ILE A 92 7.82 -15.13 -1.70
N LYS A 93 8.94 -14.60 -2.23
CA LYS A 93 9.32 -14.73 -3.65
C LYS A 93 9.78 -16.15 -4.02
N PHE A 94 10.59 -16.77 -3.16
CA PHE A 94 11.12 -18.11 -3.34
C PHE A 94 10.92 -18.90 -2.05
N SER A 95 10.24 -20.04 -2.12
CA SER A 95 10.07 -20.92 -0.97
C SER A 95 11.30 -21.79 -0.75
N LEU A 96 11.66 -22.05 0.50
CA LEU A 96 12.82 -22.89 0.85
C LEU A 96 12.79 -24.28 0.19
N ARG A 97 11.63 -24.97 0.20
CA ARG A 97 11.54 -26.36 -0.31
C ARG A 97 11.47 -26.49 -1.83
N LYS A 98 10.71 -25.62 -2.51
CA LYS A 98 10.40 -25.75 -3.96
C LYS A 98 11.00 -24.63 -4.82
N GLY A 99 11.60 -23.61 -4.23
CA GLY A 99 12.04 -22.40 -4.94
C GLY A 99 10.92 -21.61 -5.61
N LYS A 100 9.63 -21.83 -5.30
CA LYS A 100 8.49 -21.17 -5.99
C LYS A 100 7.91 -20.03 -5.15
N ARG A 101 7.31 -19.05 -5.82
CA ARG A 101 6.55 -17.96 -5.18
C ARG A 101 5.37 -18.50 -4.38
N LYS A 102 5.12 -17.92 -3.20
CA LYS A 102 3.94 -18.22 -2.39
C LYS A 102 2.96 -17.06 -2.43
N THR A 103 1.67 -17.41 -2.41
CA THR A 103 0.59 -16.42 -2.32
C THR A 103 0.31 -16.05 -0.88
N VAL A 104 0.07 -14.77 -0.63
CA VAL A 104 -0.39 -14.27 0.67
C VAL A 104 -1.85 -14.68 0.89
N LYS A 105 -2.09 -15.59 1.82
CA LYS A 105 -3.44 -16.15 2.08
C LYS A 105 -4.46 -15.12 2.56
N ALA A 106 -3.99 -14.06 3.23
CA ALA A 106 -4.86 -12.97 3.67
C ALA A 106 -5.56 -12.24 2.50
N VAL A 107 -4.90 -12.15 1.32
CA VAL A 107 -5.49 -11.54 0.12
C VAL A 107 -6.67 -12.38 -0.36
N ILE A 108 -6.48 -13.69 -0.54
CA ILE A 108 -7.51 -14.61 -1.04
C ILE A 108 -8.74 -14.61 -0.12
N LYS A 109 -8.54 -14.53 1.20
CA LYS A 109 -9.63 -14.52 2.18
C LYS A 109 -10.47 -13.24 2.17
N ARG A 110 -9.93 -12.12 1.66
CA ARG A 110 -10.54 -10.78 1.81
C ARG A 110 -10.96 -10.14 0.49
N PHE A 111 -10.39 -10.58 -0.63
CA PHE A 111 -10.59 -9.99 -1.95
C PHE A 111 -10.94 -11.08 -2.98
N LYS A 112 -11.90 -10.80 -3.86
CA LYS A 112 -12.23 -11.65 -5.02
C LYS A 112 -11.62 -11.02 -6.28
N ARG A 113 -10.97 -11.85 -7.10
CA ARG A 113 -10.39 -11.48 -8.39
C ARG A 113 -11.41 -11.70 -9.52
N LEU A 114 -11.54 -10.72 -10.40
CA LEU A 114 -12.27 -10.80 -11.67
C LEU A 114 -11.30 -11.06 -12.83
N ASP A 115 -11.79 -11.67 -13.91
CA ASP A 115 -10.94 -12.14 -15.01
C ASP A 115 -10.34 -11.01 -15.82
N TRP A 116 -11.07 -9.91 -16.04
CA TRP A 116 -10.55 -8.71 -16.70
C TRP A 116 -9.46 -7.98 -15.87
N GLY A 117 -9.21 -8.38 -14.63
CA GLY A 117 -8.13 -7.83 -13.80
C GLY A 117 -8.58 -6.99 -12.59
N GLY A 118 -9.89 -6.78 -12.41
CA GLY A 118 -10.44 -6.09 -11.25
C GLY A 118 -10.38 -6.91 -9.96
N TRP A 119 -10.34 -6.22 -8.83
CA TRP A 119 -10.51 -6.82 -7.51
C TRP A 119 -11.71 -6.23 -6.79
N ILE A 120 -12.50 -7.08 -6.14
CA ILE A 120 -13.66 -6.71 -5.34
C ILE A 120 -13.33 -6.93 -3.86
N ARG A 121 -13.78 -5.98 -3.02
CA ARG A 121 -13.75 -6.11 -1.55
C ARG A 121 -15.06 -5.65 -0.91
N THR A 122 -15.29 -6.10 0.31
CA THR A 122 -16.30 -5.49 1.18
C THR A 122 -15.76 -4.24 1.89
N LEU A 123 -16.64 -3.35 2.30
CA LEU A 123 -16.25 -2.25 3.19
C LEU A 123 -15.94 -2.74 4.61
N SER A 124 -14.92 -2.16 5.23
CA SER A 124 -14.48 -2.52 6.56
C SER A 124 -15.50 -2.10 7.63
N GLY A 125 -15.54 -2.85 8.72
CA GLY A 125 -16.43 -2.57 9.84
C GLY A 125 -17.91 -2.84 9.57
N ARG A 126 -18.29 -3.51 8.47
CA ARG A 126 -19.70 -3.82 8.12
C ARG A 126 -20.50 -4.57 9.19
N HIS A 127 -19.83 -5.34 10.06
CA HIS A 127 -20.48 -6.07 11.17
C HIS A 127 -20.23 -5.45 12.55
N LYS A 128 -19.48 -4.34 12.66
CA LYS A 128 -19.09 -3.77 13.96
C LYS A 128 -19.96 -2.58 14.33
N LYS A 129 -20.36 -2.47 15.61
CA LYS A 129 -21.10 -1.33 16.18
C LYS A 129 -22.32 -0.94 15.32
N MET A 130 -23.12 -1.91 14.87
CA MET A 130 -24.23 -1.65 13.95
C MET A 130 -25.35 -0.83 14.60
N TRP A 131 -25.58 -1.00 15.90
CA TRP A 131 -26.56 -0.24 16.66
C TRP A 131 -26.33 1.29 16.58
N ARG A 132 -25.06 1.74 16.60
CA ARG A 132 -24.70 3.18 16.49
C ARG A 132 -24.86 3.77 15.10
N LYS A 133 -25.01 2.94 14.06
CA LYS A 133 -24.94 3.41 12.67
C LYS A 133 -26.32 3.77 12.13
N LYS A 134 -26.41 4.94 11.48
CA LYS A 134 -27.58 5.33 10.68
C LYS A 134 -27.86 4.34 9.55
N ALA A 135 -29.13 4.22 9.13
CA ALA A 135 -29.59 3.27 8.12
C ALA A 135 -28.83 3.39 6.78
N ASN A 136 -28.63 4.60 6.27
CA ASN A 136 -27.86 4.83 5.03
C ASN A 136 -26.42 4.28 5.14
N ARG A 137 -25.73 4.53 6.27
CA ARG A 137 -24.39 3.99 6.51
C ARG A 137 -24.39 2.46 6.55
N LYS A 138 -25.41 1.83 7.15
CA LYS A 138 -25.58 0.37 7.14
C LYS A 138 -25.73 -0.16 5.70
N ARG A 139 -26.55 0.50 4.87
CA ARG A 139 -26.74 0.15 3.44
C ARG A 139 -25.41 0.18 2.69
N ARG A 140 -24.66 1.28 2.77
CA ARG A 140 -23.36 1.43 2.10
C ARG A 140 -22.37 0.36 2.52
N LEU A 141 -22.26 0.05 3.81
CA LEU A 141 -21.31 -0.95 4.32
C LEU A 141 -21.58 -2.37 3.85
N ARG A 142 -22.81 -2.69 3.43
CA ARG A 142 -23.15 -4.01 2.88
C ARG A 142 -22.68 -4.17 1.43
N GLN A 143 -22.42 -3.08 0.72
CA GLN A 143 -22.05 -3.09 -0.69
C GLN A 143 -20.62 -3.60 -0.92
N HIS A 144 -20.44 -4.24 -2.06
CA HIS A 144 -19.14 -4.62 -2.58
C HIS A 144 -18.59 -3.49 -3.44
N VAL A 145 -17.32 -3.17 -3.27
CA VAL A 145 -16.68 -2.03 -3.93
C VAL A 145 -15.42 -2.52 -4.63
N LEU A 146 -15.14 -1.92 -5.79
CA LEU A 146 -13.89 -2.14 -6.50
C LEU A 146 -12.70 -1.54 -5.73
N VAL A 147 -11.53 -2.09 -6.04
CA VAL A 147 -10.25 -1.67 -5.49
C VAL A 147 -9.60 -0.64 -6.42
N ASN A 148 -8.81 0.29 -5.87
CA ASN A 148 -8.08 1.29 -6.67
C ASN A 148 -7.03 0.62 -7.57
N ALA A 149 -6.61 1.30 -8.65
CA ALA A 149 -5.62 0.75 -9.59
C ALA A 149 -4.29 0.36 -8.92
N THR A 150 -3.76 1.23 -8.05
CA THR A 150 -2.52 0.97 -7.30
C THR A 150 -2.64 -0.24 -6.37
N GLN A 151 -3.78 -0.39 -5.71
CA GLN A 151 -4.07 -1.53 -4.85
C GLN A 151 -4.24 -2.82 -5.68
N SER A 152 -4.91 -2.75 -6.83
CA SER A 152 -5.08 -3.89 -7.75
C SER A 152 -3.72 -4.45 -8.21
N THR A 153 -2.81 -3.57 -8.63
CA THR A 153 -1.44 -3.96 -9.04
C THR A 153 -0.63 -4.56 -7.88
N LEU A 154 -0.79 -4.04 -6.65
CA LEU A 154 -0.18 -4.63 -5.46
C LEU A 154 -0.71 -6.04 -5.18
N LEU A 155 -2.03 -6.24 -5.21
CA LEU A 155 -2.65 -7.54 -4.98
C LEU A 155 -2.19 -8.58 -6.02
N ASP A 156 -2.05 -8.16 -7.28
CA ASP A 156 -1.53 -8.99 -8.36
C ASP A 156 -0.08 -9.44 -8.17
N LYS A 157 0.72 -8.62 -7.49
CA LYS A 157 2.07 -9.00 -7.04
C LYS A 157 1.98 -9.97 -5.86
N MET A 158 1.01 -9.84 -4.96
CA MET A 158 0.90 -10.71 -3.78
C MET A 158 0.36 -12.13 -4.08
N VAL A 159 -0.26 -12.34 -5.25
CA VAL A 159 -0.84 -13.63 -5.65
C VAL A 159 -0.14 -14.28 -6.85
N THR A 160 -0.19 -15.61 -6.92
CA THR A 160 0.37 -16.39 -8.03
C THR A 160 -0.58 -16.48 -9.23
N LYS A 161 -0.05 -16.83 -10.42
CA LYS A 161 -0.82 -17.03 -11.67
C LYS A 161 -2.04 -17.95 -11.50
N TYR A 162 -1.96 -18.96 -10.63
CA TYR A 162 -3.08 -19.84 -10.29
C TYR A 162 -4.38 -19.09 -9.92
N TRP A 163 -4.29 -17.98 -9.20
CA TRP A 163 -5.45 -17.18 -8.76
C TRP A 163 -5.94 -16.18 -9.81
N LYS A 164 -5.18 -15.98 -10.89
CA LYS A 164 -5.53 -15.08 -12.00
C LYS A 164 -6.17 -15.82 -13.18
N ARG A 165 -6.12 -17.16 -13.15
CA ARG A 165 -6.71 -18.00 -14.19
C ARG A 165 -8.26 -17.91 -14.12
N PRO A 166 -8.94 -17.67 -15.25
CA PRO A 166 -10.40 -17.73 -15.34
C PRO A 166 -10.97 -19.05 -14.88
N ARG A 167 -12.13 -19.00 -14.22
CA ARG A 167 -12.82 -20.15 -13.64
C ARG A 167 -14.30 -20.02 -13.93
N TYR A 168 -14.91 -21.13 -14.35
CA TYR A 168 -16.33 -21.23 -14.64
C TYR A 168 -16.93 -22.18 -13.61
N TYR A 169 -17.47 -21.60 -12.54
CA TYR A 169 -18.21 -22.35 -11.54
C TYR A 169 -19.68 -22.36 -11.89
N ILE A 170 -20.38 -23.43 -11.52
CA ILE A 170 -21.84 -23.51 -11.62
C ILE A 170 -22.41 -22.46 -10.64
N ASP A 171 -23.32 -21.62 -11.15
CA ASP A 171 -24.03 -20.57 -10.40
C ASP A 171 -23.16 -19.54 -9.66
N ASP A 172 -22.00 -19.12 -10.23
CA ASP A 172 -21.23 -18.00 -9.64
C ASP A 172 -22.00 -16.68 -9.83
N PRO A 173 -22.41 -15.99 -8.73
CA PRO A 173 -23.10 -14.69 -8.83
C PRO A 173 -22.23 -13.61 -9.50
N TYR A 174 -20.92 -13.80 -9.56
CA TYR A 174 -20.02 -12.85 -10.20
C TYR A 174 -19.85 -13.04 -11.70
N THR A 175 -20.34 -14.14 -12.28
CA THR A 175 -20.17 -14.51 -13.71
C THR A 175 -20.34 -13.33 -14.69
N PRO A 176 -21.40 -12.50 -14.58
CA PRO A 176 -21.60 -11.39 -15.51
C PRO A 176 -20.53 -10.30 -15.44
N TYR A 177 -19.82 -10.16 -14.32
CA TYR A 177 -18.84 -9.11 -14.07
C TYR A 177 -17.40 -9.50 -14.48
N HIS A 178 -17.20 -10.72 -15.01
CA HIS A 178 -15.90 -11.17 -15.49
C HIS A 178 -15.50 -10.53 -16.82
N THR A 179 -16.45 -9.98 -17.57
CA THR A 179 -16.23 -9.24 -18.82
C THR A 179 -16.44 -7.74 -18.63
N ARG A 180 -15.61 -6.91 -19.29
CA ARG A 180 -15.72 -5.45 -19.27
C ARG A 180 -15.52 -4.92 -20.68
N GLU A 181 -16.59 -4.94 -21.46
CA GLU A 181 -16.56 -4.54 -22.87
C GLU A 181 -16.63 -3.03 -23.06
N GLU A 182 -17.08 -2.24 -22.07
CA GLU A 182 -17.20 -0.77 -22.23
C GLU A 182 -15.84 -0.04 -22.32
N PHE A 183 -14.77 -0.68 -21.87
CA PHE A 183 -13.48 -0.02 -21.73
C PHE A 183 -12.50 -0.55 -22.77
N VAL A 184 -11.94 0.37 -23.55
CA VAL A 184 -11.10 0.08 -24.74
C VAL A 184 -10.02 -0.97 -24.45
N TYR A 185 -9.31 -0.87 -23.32
CA TYR A 185 -8.21 -1.76 -23.00
C TYR A 185 -8.61 -3.15 -22.45
N THR A 186 -9.83 -3.31 -21.96
CA THR A 186 -10.31 -4.59 -21.38
C THR A 186 -11.32 -5.30 -22.26
N ARG A 187 -11.78 -4.63 -23.33
CA ARG A 187 -12.72 -5.16 -24.31
C ARG A 187 -12.09 -6.32 -25.05
N ARG A 188 -12.85 -7.41 -25.24
CA ARG A 188 -12.40 -8.60 -25.99
C ARG A 188 -12.90 -8.60 -27.42
N LYS A 189 -14.03 -7.94 -27.67
CA LYS A 189 -14.66 -7.83 -28.99
C LYS A 189 -14.22 -6.54 -29.68
N PRO A 190 -14.13 -6.47 -31.02
CA PRO A 190 -13.94 -5.18 -31.70
C PRO A 190 -15.18 -4.28 -31.53
N LEU A 191 -15.00 -2.97 -31.69
CA LEU A 191 -16.13 -2.04 -31.87
C LEU A 191 -16.83 -2.39 -33.18
N LYS A 192 -18.15 -2.53 -33.11
CA LYS A 192 -19.00 -2.58 -34.31
C LYS A 192 -19.23 -1.18 -34.82
#